data_AF-X0U4J9-F1
#
_entry.id   AF-X0U4J9-F1
#
_cell.length_a   1.000
_cell.length_b   1.000
_cell.length_c   1.000
_cell.angle_alpha   90.00
_cell.angle_beta   90.00
_cell.angle_gamma   90.00
#
_symmetry.space_group_name_H-M   'P 1'
#
loop_
_entity.id
_entity.type
_entity.pdbx_description
1 polymer ?
#
loop_
_entity_poly.entity_id
_entity_poly.type
_entity_poly.pdbx_seq_one_letter_code
_entity_poly.pdbx_strand_id
1 'polypeptide(L)' 'LVAGRCIGTDHWIQQSARLIPPAMMTGQAAGTAAALAVKEGVDPRNLDPAPLRQQLTADGVIF' A
#
# COMPACT_ATOMS: atom_id res chain seq x y z
N LEU A 1 -9.62 1.68 -3.41
CA LEU A 1 -8.30 1.15 -2.98
C LEU A 1 -8.07 -0.17 -3.68
N VAL A 2 -6.82 -0.50 -4.02
CA VAL A 2 -6.48 -1.75 -4.70
C VAL A 2 -5.39 -2.45 -3.90
N ALA A 3 -5.58 -3.75 -3.68
CA ALA A 3 -4.55 -4.64 -3.14
C ALA A 3 -4.08 -5.55 -4.28
N GLY A 4 -2.79 -5.90 -4.30
CA GLY A 4 -2.20 -6.75 -5.33
C GLY A 4 -1.31 -6.00 -6.32
N ARG A 5 -1.18 -6.53 -7.55
CA ARG A 5 -0.05 -6.23 -8.44
C ARG A 5 -0.47 -5.57 -9.76
N CYS A 6 -1.47 -4.70 -9.72
CA CYS A 6 -1.83 -3.84 -10.84
C CYS A 6 -0.82 -2.69 -10.98
N ILE A 7 0.47 -3.03 -11.12
CA ILE A 7 1.60 -2.10 -11.20
C ILE A 7 2.49 -2.48 -12.40
N GLY A 8 2.90 -1.48 -13.18
CA GLY A 8 3.92 -1.64 -14.21
C GLY A 8 5.29 -1.77 -13.56
N THR A 9 6.07 -2.78 -13.94
CA THR A 9 7.43 -3.01 -13.42
C THR A 9 8.35 -3.45 -14.55
N ASP A 10 9.63 -3.09 -14.47
CA ASP A 10 10.65 -3.58 -15.39
C ASP A 10 10.82 -5.10 -15.29
N HIS A 11 11.39 -5.73 -16.32
CA HIS A 11 11.57 -7.19 -16.40
C HIS A 11 12.18 -7.80 -15.13
N TRP A 12 13.20 -7.14 -14.56
CA TRP A 12 13.89 -7.59 -13.35
C TRP A 12 13.02 -7.47 -12.10
N ILE A 13 12.32 -6.34 -11.93
CA ILE A 13 11.44 -6.09 -10.79
C ILE A 13 10.20 -7.00 -10.86
N GLN A 14 9.74 -7.35 -12.06
CA GLN A 14 8.60 -8.25 -12.25
C GLN A 14 8.84 -9.59 -11.55
N GLN A 15 10.05 -10.13 -11.54
CA GLN A 15 10.33 -11.40 -10.87
C GLN A 15 10.13 -11.31 -9.36
N SER A 16 10.60 -10.22 -8.74
CA SER A 16 10.45 -9.95 -7.31
C SER A 16 9.02 -9.56 -6.93
N ALA A 17 8.34 -8.74 -7.74
CA ALA A 17 6.93 -8.38 -7.57
C ALA A 17 6.03 -9.62 -7.54
N ARG A 18 6.45 -10.69 -8.26
CA ARG A 18 6.17 -12.13 -8.10
C ARG A 18 5.83 -12.70 -6.72
N LEU A 19 6.51 -12.20 -5.71
CA LEU A 19 6.63 -12.91 -4.45
C LEU A 19 5.49 -12.58 -3.50
N ILE A 20 5.36 -13.39 -2.45
CA ILE A 20 4.39 -13.17 -1.39
C ILE A 20 4.66 -11.83 -0.65
N PRO A 21 5.91 -11.44 -0.33
CA PRO A 21 6.14 -10.22 0.43
C PRO A 21 5.59 -8.95 -0.25
N PRO A 22 5.78 -8.70 -1.57
CA PRO A 22 5.13 -7.56 -2.24
C PRO A 22 3.60 -7.61 -2.25
N ALA A 23 3.01 -8.81 -2.32
CA ALA A 23 1.55 -8.95 -2.21
C ALA A 23 1.07 -8.57 -0.79
N MET A 24 1.79 -8.97 0.25
CA MET A 24 1.49 -8.57 1.64
C MET A 24 1.65 -7.06 1.83
N MET A 25 2.75 -6.47 1.32
CA MET A 25 3.01 -5.03 1.44
C MET A 25 1.89 -4.19 0.82
N THR A 26 1.47 -4.51 -0.41
CA THR A 26 0.36 -3.80 -1.07
C THR A 26 -0.98 -4.04 -0.37
N GLY A 27 -1.21 -5.24 0.16
CA GLY A 27 -2.40 -5.55 0.96
C GLY A 27 -2.48 -4.72 2.23
N GLN A 28 -1.38 -4.62 2.98
CA GLN A 28 -1.32 -3.79 4.19
C GLN A 28 -1.52 -2.30 3.85
N ALA A 29 -0.83 -1.79 2.83
CA ALA A 29 -1.00 -0.40 2.40
C ALA A 29 -2.46 -0.08 2.03
N ALA A 30 -3.12 -0.96 1.29
CA ALA A 30 -4.53 -0.78 0.92
C ALA A 30 -5.46 -0.84 2.15
N GLY A 31 -5.23 -1.75 3.09
CA GLY A 31 -6.01 -1.87 4.32
C GLY A 31 -5.85 -0.66 5.24
N THR A 32 -4.62 -0.23 5.49
CA THR A 32 -4.32 0.95 6.30
C THR A 32 -4.90 2.22 5.67
N ALA A 33 -4.79 2.37 4.35
CA ALA A 33 -5.42 3.50 3.64
C ALA A 33 -6.94 3.49 3.77
N ALA A 34 -7.59 2.31 3.74
CA ALA A 34 -9.03 2.21 3.92
C ALA A 34 -9.45 2.65 5.32
N ALA A 35 -8.74 2.17 6.34
CA ALA A 35 -8.98 2.52 7.73
C ALA A 35 -8.80 4.04 7.98
N LEU A 36 -7.74 4.64 7.42
CA LEU A 36 -7.49 6.08 7.52
C LEU A 36 -8.55 6.90 6.81
N ALA A 37 -8.95 6.53 5.58
CA ALA A 37 -9.99 7.23 4.84
C ALA A 37 -11.33 7.26 5.61
N VAL A 38 -11.72 6.13 6.21
CA VAL A 38 -12.92 6.05 7.07
C VAL A 38 -12.76 6.91 8.32
N LYS A 39 -11.58 6.90 8.96
CA LYS A 39 -11.30 7.67 10.18
C LYS A 39 -11.36 9.19 9.94
N GLU A 40 -10.85 9.64 8.80
CA GLU A 40 -10.81 11.06 8.43
C GLU A 40 -12.10 11.53 7.73
N GLY A 41 -13.00 10.61 7.37
CA GLY A 41 -14.25 10.92 6.68
C GLY A 41 -14.02 11.42 5.24
N VAL A 42 -12.91 11.03 4.62
CA VAL A 42 -12.54 11.44 3.25
C VAL A 42 -12.74 10.29 2.27
N ASP A 43 -13.02 10.63 1.01
CA ASP A 43 -12.95 9.64 -0.06
C ASP A 43 -11.51 9.09 -0.15
N PRO A 44 -11.30 7.77 -0.37
CA PRO A 44 -9.97 7.20 -0.49
C PRO A 44 -9.06 7.90 -1.52
N ARG A 45 -9.63 8.56 -2.53
CA ARG A 45 -8.86 9.33 -3.53
C ARG A 45 -8.32 10.66 -3.01
N ASN A 46 -8.88 11.16 -1.92
CA ASN A 46 -8.56 12.43 -1.28
C ASN A 46 -7.76 12.25 0.02
N LEU A 47 -7.44 11.01 0.40
CA LEU A 47 -6.63 10.71 1.57
C LEU A 47 -5.22 11.25 1.40
N ASP A 48 -4.70 11.91 2.44
CA ASP A 48 -3.29 12.33 2.47
C ASP A 48 -2.37 11.10 2.56
N PRO A 49 -1.42 10.92 1.62
CA PRO A 49 -0.47 9.81 1.69
C PRO A 49 0.55 9.92 2.83
N ALA A 50 0.76 11.10 3.44
CA ALA A 50 1.72 11.28 4.51
C ALA A 50 1.42 10.44 5.77
N PRO A 51 0.22 10.52 6.38
CA PRO A 51 -0.14 9.69 7.53
C PRO A 51 -0.11 8.20 7.20
N LEU A 52 -0.50 7.81 5.98
CA LEU A 52 -0.42 6.44 5.51
C LEU A 52 1.03 5.92 5.52
N ARG A 53 1.97 6.67 4.94
CA ARG A 53 3.39 6.28 4.91
C ARG A 53 3.98 6.21 6.30
N GLN A 54 3.66 7.18 7.16
CA GLN A 54 4.12 7.19 8.55
C GLN A 54 3.64 5.94 9.30
N GLN A 55 2.36 5.58 9.15
CA GLN A 55 1.81 4.38 9.78
C GLN A 55 2.49 3.11 9.24
N LEU A 56 2.65 2.98 7.93
CA LEU A 56 3.30 1.81 7.33
C LEU A 56 4.76 1.65 7.80
N THR A 57 5.51 2.75 7.91
CA THR A 57 6.87 2.72 8.48
C THR A 57 6.86 2.33 9.95
N ALA A 58 5.91 2.83 10.74
CA ALA A 58 5.75 2.44 12.14
C ALA A 58 5.40 0.95 12.31
N ASP A 59 4.61 0.40 11.38
CA ASP A 59 4.26 -1.02 11.32
C ASP A 59 5.43 -1.90 10.82
N GLY A 60 6.59 -1.30 10.49
CA GLY A 60 7.76 -2.01 9.99
C GLY A 60 7.64 -2.45 8.53
N VAL A 61 6.72 -1.87 7.75
CA VAL A 61 6.69 -2.07 6.30
C VAL A 61 7.84 -1.30 5.68
N ILE A 62 8.77 -2.04 5.09
CA ILE A 62 9.94 -1.50 4.40
C ILE A 62 9.74 -1.75 2.92
N PHE A 63 9.78 -0.68 2.12
CA PHE A 63 9.69 -0.71 0.66
C PHE A 63 11.09 -0.77 0.03
#